data_AF-A0A368FHH4-F1
#
_entry.id   AF-A0A368FHH4-F1
#
_cell.length_a   1.000
_cell.length_b   1.000
_cell.length_c   1.000
_cell.angle_alpha   90.00
_cell.angle_beta   90.00
_cell.angle_gamma   90.00
#
_symmetry.space_group_name_H-M   'P 1'
#
loop_
_entity.id
_entity.type
_entity.pdbx_description
1 polymer ?
#
loop_
_entity_poly.entity_id
_entity_poly.type
_entity_poly.pdbx_seq_one_letter_code
_entity_poly.pdbx_strand_id
1 'polypeptide(L)'
;MNDLKAISVTVIGTFRKYRSSRGLLPFIELNGQRIEDSQVILWELQKHFKIEDGLTGADRGTARALERMVDVSTFYALMYDKAVPNGPAFMSRTVTGIPLPAFLSNMFAKKFSETIRRRVNGVLGGLPRENIKELLRRDIRAIDDVLQDKKFLFGGKMTVTDCAVFGQLATTFYLPYRQLITDLLEDEFPRVRHYIQRIRQHYYPEWKDE
;
A
#
# COMPACT_ATOMS: atom_id res chain seq x y z
N MET A 1 20.54 -22.25 -4.07
CA MET A 1 19.41 -21.32 -4.22
C MET A 1 18.17 -22.18 -4.05
N ASN A 2 17.49 -22.09 -2.90
CA ASN A 2 16.35 -22.97 -2.65
C ASN A 2 15.24 -22.68 -3.67
N ASP A 3 14.81 -23.73 -4.35
CA ASP A 3 13.63 -23.77 -5.22
C ASP A 3 12.40 -23.35 -4.41
N LEU A 4 12.09 -22.05 -4.41
CA LEU A 4 10.73 -21.59 -4.19
C LEU A 4 9.92 -22.11 -5.38
N LYS A 5 9.36 -23.32 -5.26
CA LYS A 5 8.26 -23.76 -6.13
C LYS A 5 7.29 -22.58 -6.20
N ALA A 6 7.03 -22.09 -7.42
CA ALA A 6 6.08 -21.01 -7.63
C ALA A 6 4.79 -21.35 -6.87
N ILE A 7 4.46 -20.56 -5.85
CA ILE A 7 3.23 -20.74 -5.10
C ILE A 7 2.11 -20.47 -6.11
N SER A 8 1.30 -21.48 -6.41
CA SER A 8 0.17 -21.32 -7.31
C SER A 8 -0.90 -20.48 -6.61
N VAL A 9 -1.11 -19.25 -7.07
CA VAL A 9 -2.12 -18.34 -6.54
C VAL A 9 -3.15 -18.04 -7.62
N THR A 10 -4.43 -18.13 -7.26
CA THR A 10 -5.53 -17.65 -8.09
C THR A 10 -6.07 -16.35 -7.51
N VAL A 11 -5.97 -15.25 -8.26
CA VAL A 11 -6.47 -13.94 -7.83
C VAL A 11 -7.89 -13.74 -8.34
N ILE A 12 -8.84 -13.55 -7.41
CA ILE A 12 -10.25 -13.28 -7.75
C ILE A 12 -10.55 -11.80 -7.45
N GLY A 13 -10.60 -10.99 -8.50
CA GLY A 13 -11.00 -9.59 -8.41
C GLY A 13 -12.47 -9.44 -7.97
N THR A 14 -12.73 -8.54 -7.02
CA THR A 14 -14.08 -8.30 -6.49
C THR A 14 -14.26 -6.85 -6.06
N PHE A 15 -15.39 -6.25 -6.42
CA PHE A 15 -15.79 -4.92 -5.96
C PHE A 15 -16.81 -4.99 -4.81
N ARG A 16 -17.74 -5.94 -4.88
CA ARG A 16 -18.81 -6.13 -3.88
C ARG A 16 -19.18 -7.60 -3.61
N LYS A 17 -19.08 -8.47 -4.62
CA LYS A 17 -19.59 -9.85 -4.58
C LYS A 17 -18.94 -10.70 -3.49
N TYR A 18 -17.62 -10.59 -3.35
CA TYR A 18 -16.84 -11.33 -2.36
C TYR A 18 -16.19 -10.35 -1.39
N ARG A 19 -16.45 -10.55 -0.10
CA ARG A 19 -15.84 -9.84 1.03
C ARG A 19 -15.67 -10.81 2.18
N SER A 20 -14.72 -10.52 3.06
CA SER A 20 -14.54 -11.27 4.31
C SER A 20 -15.81 -11.24 5.18
N SER A 21 -15.92 -12.09 6.20
CA SER A 21 -17.01 -12.06 7.18
C SER A 21 -17.15 -10.70 7.87
N ARG A 22 -16.06 -9.93 7.93
CA ARG A 22 -16.01 -8.54 8.44
C ARG A 22 -16.30 -7.48 7.37
N GLY A 23 -16.60 -7.87 6.14
CA GLY A 23 -16.83 -6.96 5.02
C GLY A 23 -15.54 -6.34 4.42
N LEU A 24 -14.37 -6.83 4.83
CA LEU A 24 -13.07 -6.28 4.44
C LEU A 24 -12.38 -7.11 3.34
N LEU A 25 -11.34 -6.52 2.76
CA LEU A 25 -10.38 -7.15 1.86
C LEU A 25 -8.97 -6.70 2.29
N PRO A 26 -7.92 -7.50 2.05
CA PRO A 26 -7.96 -8.82 1.44
C PRO A 26 -8.42 -9.93 2.41
N PHE A 27 -8.82 -11.07 1.85
CA PHE A 27 -8.88 -12.38 2.51
C PHE A 27 -8.36 -13.43 1.52
N ILE A 28 -7.86 -14.56 2.02
CA ILE A 28 -7.44 -15.70 1.20
C ILE A 28 -8.17 -16.97 1.63
N GLU A 29 -8.09 -17.99 0.77
CA GLU A 29 -8.36 -19.36 1.14
C GLU A 29 -7.06 -20.16 1.00
N LEU A 30 -6.62 -20.79 2.08
CA LEU A 30 -5.42 -21.61 2.14
C LEU A 30 -5.83 -23.02 2.58
N ASN A 31 -5.71 -24.00 1.68
CA ASN A 31 -6.09 -25.40 1.92
C ASN A 31 -7.54 -25.56 2.44
N GLY A 32 -8.49 -24.82 1.84
CA GLY A 32 -9.90 -24.81 2.24
C GLY A 32 -10.22 -23.99 3.49
N GLN A 33 -9.21 -23.42 4.16
CA GLN A 33 -9.41 -22.53 5.30
C GLN A 33 -9.40 -21.07 4.86
N ARG A 34 -10.45 -20.34 5.23
CA ARG A 34 -10.53 -18.89 5.01
C ARG A 34 -9.71 -18.14 6.05
N ILE A 35 -8.84 -17.24 5.58
CA ILE A 35 -8.01 -16.38 6.43
C ILE A 35 -8.29 -14.93 6.02
N GLU A 36 -8.66 -14.10 6.99
CA GLU A 36 -9.03 -12.69 6.78
C GLU A 36 -8.02 -11.77 7.47
N ASP A 37 -7.99 -10.49 7.07
CA ASP A 37 -7.04 -9.47 7.55
C ASP A 37 -5.62 -9.63 6.97
N SER A 38 -5.08 -8.57 6.36
CA SER A 38 -3.78 -8.64 5.67
C SER A 38 -2.63 -9.03 6.58
N GLN A 39 -2.63 -8.61 7.85
CA GLN A 39 -1.55 -8.95 8.79
C GLN A 39 -1.64 -10.42 9.22
N VAL A 40 -2.86 -10.90 9.51
CA VAL A 40 -3.08 -12.31 9.86
C VAL A 40 -2.76 -13.22 8.67
N ILE A 41 -3.14 -12.82 7.45
CA ILE A 41 -2.78 -13.51 6.21
C ILE A 41 -1.26 -13.64 6.10
N LEU A 42 -0.50 -12.56 6.33
CA LEU A 42 0.96 -12.61 6.29
C LEU A 42 1.52 -13.59 7.33
N TRP A 43 1.03 -13.56 8.58
CA TRP A 43 1.50 -14.48 9.62
C TRP A 43 1.25 -15.94 9.28
N GLU A 44 0.06 -16.27 8.79
CA GLU A 44 -0.29 -17.64 8.41
C GLU A 44 0.51 -18.11 7.18
N LEU A 45 0.73 -17.23 6.20
CA LEU A 45 1.58 -17.56 5.04
C LEU A 45 3.04 -17.76 5.44
N GLN A 46 3.59 -16.90 6.32
CA GLN A 46 4.95 -17.07 6.83
C GLN A 46 5.10 -18.39 7.57
N LYS A 47 4.13 -18.73 8.43
CA LYS A 47 4.11 -20.01 9.15
C LYS A 47 3.97 -21.20 8.22
N HIS A 48 3.05 -21.14 7.25
CA HIS A 48 2.78 -22.23 6.32
C HIS A 48 3.96 -22.53 5.40
N PHE A 49 4.58 -21.49 4.85
CA PHE A 49 5.73 -21.61 3.94
C PHE A 49 7.09 -21.57 4.65
N LYS A 50 7.11 -21.48 5.99
CA LYS A 50 8.33 -21.38 6.81
C LYS A 50 9.25 -20.24 6.35
N ILE A 51 8.66 -19.08 6.10
CA ILE A 51 9.38 -17.87 5.66
C ILE A 51 9.84 -17.10 6.88
N GLU A 52 11.15 -17.01 7.05
CA GLU A 52 11.81 -16.22 8.08
C GLU A 52 12.50 -15.01 7.43
N ASP A 53 12.27 -13.81 7.98
CA ASP A 53 12.92 -12.57 7.52
C ASP A 53 14.32 -12.38 8.13
N GLY A 54 14.66 -13.17 9.15
CA GLY A 54 15.95 -13.12 9.84
C GLY A 54 16.12 -11.90 10.77
N LEU A 55 15.07 -11.13 11.01
CA LEU A 55 15.15 -9.92 11.82
C LEU A 55 15.23 -10.25 13.32
N THR A 56 16.20 -9.65 14.00
CA THR A 56 16.42 -9.84 15.44
C THR A 56 16.68 -8.50 16.13
N GLY A 57 16.61 -8.49 17.47
CA GLY A 57 16.94 -7.32 18.28
C GLY A 57 16.24 -6.03 17.84
N ALA A 58 17.04 -4.98 17.64
CA ALA A 58 16.58 -3.66 17.22
C ALA A 58 15.93 -3.68 15.83
N ASP A 59 16.44 -4.46 14.88
CA ASP A 59 15.89 -4.50 13.52
C ASP A 59 14.46 -5.03 13.52
N ARG A 60 14.19 -6.08 14.30
CA ARG A 60 12.81 -6.59 14.47
C ARG A 60 11.88 -5.56 15.11
N GLY A 61 12.39 -4.78 16.08
CA GLY A 61 11.64 -3.69 16.69
C GLY A 61 11.32 -2.57 15.71
N THR A 62 12.31 -2.14 14.93
CA THR A 62 12.19 -1.12 13.90
C THR A 62 11.23 -1.55 12.80
N ALA A 63 11.34 -2.80 12.32
CA ALA A 63 10.41 -3.39 11.35
C ALA A 63 8.97 -3.31 11.82
N ARG A 64 8.71 -3.71 13.07
CA ARG A 64 7.36 -3.64 13.64
C ARG A 64 6.83 -2.21 13.73
N ALA A 65 7.67 -1.26 14.15
CA ALA A 65 7.28 0.15 14.23
C ALA A 65 6.98 0.71 12.84
N LEU A 66 7.82 0.40 11.85
CA LEU A 66 7.69 0.84 10.47
C LEU A 66 6.41 0.29 9.82
N GLU A 67 6.12 -1.00 9.99
CA GLU A 67 4.85 -1.61 9.54
C GLU A 67 3.63 -0.92 10.13
N ARG A 68 3.64 -0.62 11.44
CA ARG A 68 2.52 0.06 12.10
C ARG A 68 2.34 1.50 11.62
N MET A 69 3.45 2.22 11.39
CA MET A 69 3.42 3.55 10.82
C MET A 69 2.79 3.52 9.41
N VAL A 70 3.25 2.59 8.58
CA VAL A 70 2.84 2.46 7.18
C VAL A 70 1.37 2.03 7.05
N ASP A 71 0.93 1.05 7.83
CA ASP A 71 -0.45 0.53 7.80
C ASP A 71 -1.50 1.47 8.41
N VAL A 72 -1.07 2.52 9.11
CA VAL A 72 -1.99 3.50 9.72
C VAL A 72 -1.69 4.91 9.23
N SER A 73 -0.62 5.52 9.72
CA SER A 73 -0.29 6.92 9.45
C SER A 73 -0.17 7.17 7.95
N THR A 74 0.73 6.44 7.30
CA THR A 74 1.03 6.60 5.86
C THR A 74 -0.19 6.22 5.02
N PHE A 75 -0.82 5.07 5.32
CA PHE A 75 -2.01 4.61 4.62
C PHE A 75 -3.16 5.63 4.63
N TYR A 76 -3.50 6.21 5.79
CA TYR A 76 -4.59 7.17 5.87
C TYR A 76 -4.24 8.52 5.23
N ALA A 77 -2.97 8.94 5.26
CA ALA A 77 -2.53 10.13 4.54
C ALA A 77 -2.58 9.95 3.01
N LEU A 78 -2.10 8.81 2.51
CA LEU A 78 -2.21 8.44 1.09
C LEU A 78 -3.68 8.31 0.66
N MET A 79 -4.50 7.67 1.48
CA MET A 79 -5.93 7.51 1.22
C MET A 79 -6.64 8.87 1.14
N TYR A 80 -6.29 9.80 2.04
CA TYR A 80 -6.80 11.15 1.97
C TYR A 80 -6.42 11.81 0.65
N ASP A 81 -5.13 11.84 0.31
CA ASP A 81 -4.66 12.57 -0.88
C ASP A 81 -5.19 11.98 -2.19
N LYS A 82 -5.21 10.65 -2.31
CA LYS A 82 -5.69 10.00 -3.54
C LYS A 82 -7.19 10.11 -3.76
N ALA A 83 -8.01 10.17 -2.70
CA ALA A 83 -9.45 10.07 -2.84
C ALA A 83 -10.22 11.35 -2.47
N VAL A 84 -9.65 12.26 -1.67
CA VAL A 84 -10.37 13.45 -1.18
C VAL A 84 -10.16 14.65 -2.11
N PRO A 85 -8.94 15.18 -2.32
CA PRO A 85 -8.71 16.23 -3.31
C PRO A 85 -8.72 15.67 -4.74
N ASN A 86 -8.30 14.40 -4.95
CA ASN A 86 -8.20 13.77 -6.27
C ASN A 86 -9.38 12.85 -6.61
N GLY A 87 -10.52 12.99 -5.94
CA GLY A 87 -11.69 12.13 -6.10
C GLY A 87 -12.13 11.87 -7.55
N PRO A 88 -12.31 12.90 -8.40
CA PRO A 88 -12.67 12.70 -9.80
C PRO A 88 -11.63 11.90 -10.60
N ALA A 89 -10.34 12.14 -10.38
CA ALA A 89 -9.26 11.40 -11.03
C ALA A 89 -9.24 9.93 -10.55
N PHE A 90 -9.40 9.71 -9.24
CA PHE A 90 -9.47 8.37 -8.65
C PHE A 90 -10.68 7.56 -9.10
N MET A 91 -11.82 8.21 -9.36
CA MET A 91 -13.03 7.57 -9.88
C MET A 91 -13.10 7.55 -11.41
N SER A 92 -12.07 8.02 -12.10
CA SER A 92 -12.03 8.05 -13.56
C SER A 92 -12.11 6.64 -14.15
N ARG A 93 -12.52 6.56 -15.43
CA ARG A 93 -12.51 5.30 -16.18
C ARG A 93 -11.11 4.68 -16.26
N THR A 94 -10.07 5.51 -16.38
CA THR A 94 -8.67 5.05 -16.44
C THR A 94 -8.27 4.29 -15.17
N VAL A 95 -8.76 4.72 -14.02
CA VAL A 95 -8.44 4.07 -12.72
C VAL A 95 -9.40 2.92 -12.40
N THR A 96 -10.70 3.10 -12.63
CA THR A 96 -11.73 2.13 -12.20
C THR A 96 -12.06 1.08 -13.23
N GLY A 97 -11.76 1.34 -14.51
CA GLY A 97 -12.22 0.55 -15.66
C GLY A 97 -13.71 0.72 -15.98
N ILE A 98 -14.48 1.47 -15.18
CA ILE A 98 -15.94 1.56 -15.32
C ILE A 98 -16.31 2.72 -16.26
N PRO A 99 -17.02 2.47 -17.38
CA PRO A 99 -17.40 3.52 -18.32
C PRO A 99 -18.67 4.26 -17.84
N LEU A 100 -18.53 5.12 -16.83
CA LEU A 100 -19.62 5.98 -16.36
C LEU A 100 -19.68 7.32 -17.12
N PRO A 101 -20.88 7.85 -17.41
CA PRO A 101 -21.04 9.24 -17.81
C PRO A 101 -20.39 10.20 -16.79
N ALA A 102 -19.79 11.29 -17.28
CA ALA A 102 -19.00 12.20 -16.45
C ALA A 102 -19.76 12.78 -15.24
N PHE A 103 -21.06 13.09 -15.41
CA PHE A 103 -21.88 13.61 -14.32
C PHE A 103 -22.10 12.57 -13.19
N LEU A 104 -22.31 11.30 -13.54
CA LEU A 104 -22.42 10.21 -12.57
C LEU A 104 -21.08 9.97 -11.88
N SER A 105 -19.99 9.94 -12.65
CA SER A 105 -18.63 9.81 -12.11
C SER A 105 -18.34 10.87 -11.05
N ASN A 106 -18.63 12.15 -11.33
CA ASN A 106 -18.41 13.25 -10.40
C ASN A 106 -19.29 13.15 -9.14
N MET A 107 -20.54 12.73 -9.28
CA MET A 107 -21.43 12.50 -8.14
C MET A 107 -20.93 11.36 -7.24
N PHE A 108 -20.53 10.24 -7.84
CA PHE A 108 -19.96 9.11 -7.10
C PHE A 108 -18.63 9.47 -6.46
N ALA A 109 -17.77 10.22 -7.16
CA ALA A 109 -16.52 10.76 -6.63
C ALA A 109 -16.77 11.57 -5.37
N LYS A 110 -17.67 12.56 -5.41
CA LYS A 110 -17.97 13.38 -4.23
C LYS A 110 -18.42 12.54 -3.02
N LYS A 111 -19.36 11.61 -3.23
CA LYS A 111 -19.86 10.74 -2.16
C LYS A 111 -18.77 9.82 -1.60
N PHE A 112 -17.92 9.29 -2.48
CA PHE A 112 -16.79 8.46 -2.10
C PHE A 112 -15.75 9.27 -1.32
N SER A 113 -15.34 10.44 -1.82
CA SER A 113 -14.44 11.37 -1.16
C SER A 113 -14.92 11.77 0.24
N GLU A 114 -16.22 12.04 0.41
CA GLU A 114 -16.79 12.36 1.73
C GLU A 114 -16.73 11.16 2.69
N THR A 115 -16.98 9.95 2.20
CA THR A 115 -16.88 8.72 2.98
C THR A 115 -15.45 8.49 3.45
N ILE A 116 -14.48 8.65 2.54
CA ILE A 116 -13.06 8.55 2.86
C ILE A 116 -12.64 9.64 3.84
N ARG A 117 -13.07 10.89 3.63
CA ARG A 117 -12.79 12.00 4.56
C ARG A 117 -13.26 11.68 5.98
N ARG A 118 -14.48 11.16 6.15
CA ARG A 118 -14.98 10.76 7.48
C ARG A 118 -14.13 9.67 8.10
N ARG A 119 -13.71 8.67 7.31
CA ARG A 119 -12.86 7.58 7.79
C ARG A 119 -11.48 8.07 8.21
N VAL A 120 -10.84 8.89 7.38
CA VAL A 120 -9.55 9.54 7.69
C VAL A 120 -9.69 10.38 8.95
N ASN A 121 -10.73 11.20 9.06
CA ASN A 121 -10.97 12.03 10.24
C ASN A 121 -11.13 11.19 11.52
N GLY A 122 -11.76 10.02 11.43
CA GLY A 122 -11.90 9.10 12.55
C GLY A 122 -10.58 8.49 13.05
N VAL A 123 -9.52 8.50 12.23
CA VAL A 123 -8.21 7.94 12.61
C VAL A 123 -7.17 9.02 12.86
N LEU A 124 -7.11 10.05 12.01
CA LEU A 124 -6.16 11.14 12.11
C LEU A 124 -6.72 12.34 12.91
N GLY A 125 -7.93 12.26 13.46
CA GLY A 125 -8.48 13.33 14.31
C GLY A 125 -8.88 14.61 13.56
N GLY A 126 -9.16 14.50 12.25
CA GLY A 126 -9.63 15.65 11.46
C GLY A 126 -8.56 16.72 11.19
N LEU A 127 -7.30 16.32 11.08
CA LEU A 127 -6.19 17.22 10.78
C LEU A 127 -6.44 18.08 9.51
N PRO A 128 -5.99 19.34 9.51
CA PRO A 128 -5.95 20.16 8.31
C PRO A 128 -5.14 19.49 7.20
N ARG A 129 -5.47 19.81 5.94
CA ARG A 129 -4.79 19.23 4.77
C ARG A 129 -3.27 19.36 4.84
N GLU A 130 -2.74 20.55 5.16
CA GLU A 130 -1.29 20.76 5.23
C GLU A 130 -0.61 19.90 6.31
N ASN A 131 -1.29 19.65 7.43
CA ASN A 131 -0.78 18.75 8.47
C ASN A 131 -0.76 17.29 8.00
N ILE A 132 -1.75 16.86 7.21
CA ILE A 132 -1.75 15.52 6.57
C ILE A 132 -0.58 15.41 5.57
N LYS A 133 -0.29 16.48 4.82
CA LYS A 133 0.85 16.47 3.89
C LYS A 133 2.18 16.35 4.63
N GLU A 134 2.36 17.13 5.70
CA GLU A 134 3.57 17.08 6.52
C GLU A 134 3.72 15.74 7.24
N LEU A 135 2.60 15.16 7.72
CA LEU A 135 2.59 13.81 8.28
C LEU A 135 3.06 12.78 7.26
N LEU A 136 2.54 12.81 6.02
CA LEU A 136 3.03 11.91 4.98
C LEU A 136 4.52 12.13 4.69
N ARG A 137 4.97 13.39 4.54
CA ARG A 137 6.38 13.71 4.30
C ARG A 137 7.29 13.14 5.39
N ARG A 138 6.90 13.24 6.67
CA ARG A 138 7.65 12.69 7.80
C ARG A 138 7.71 11.17 7.78
N ASP A 139 6.61 10.51 7.45
CA ASP A 139 6.58 9.06 7.30
C ASP A 139 7.49 8.58 6.15
N ILE A 140 7.46 9.25 4.99
CA ILE A 140 8.36 8.94 3.88
C ILE A 140 9.82 9.18 4.26
N ARG A 141 10.12 10.25 5.00
CA ARG A 141 11.47 10.48 5.55
C ARG A 141 11.91 9.36 6.48
N ALA A 142 11.04 8.87 7.36
CA ALA A 142 11.38 7.75 8.24
C ALA A 142 11.67 6.47 7.43
N ILE A 143 10.92 6.21 6.36
CA ILE A 143 11.23 5.11 5.42
C ILE A 143 12.60 5.33 4.78
N ASP A 144 12.89 6.55 4.31
CA ASP A 144 14.16 6.91 3.67
C ASP A 144 15.36 6.81 4.61
N ASP A 145 15.19 7.18 5.87
CA ASP A 145 16.19 7.11 6.95
C ASP A 145 16.45 5.67 7.39
N VAL A 146 15.44 4.80 7.39
CA VAL A 146 15.62 3.37 7.61
C VAL A 146 16.30 2.73 6.40
N LEU A 147 15.90 3.11 5.17
CA LEU A 147 16.45 2.56 3.94
C LEU A 147 17.94 2.88 3.79
N GLN A 148 18.33 4.16 3.91
CA GLN A 148 19.70 4.63 3.63
C GLN A 148 20.23 4.03 2.31
N ASP A 149 21.51 3.70 2.22
CA ASP A 149 22.11 3.11 1.01
C ASP A 149 21.83 1.60 0.84
N LYS A 150 20.90 1.02 1.63
CA LYS A 150 20.59 -0.42 1.58
C LYS A 150 19.75 -0.78 0.36
N LYS A 151 19.86 -2.04 -0.06
CA LYS A 151 19.05 -2.57 -1.17
C LYS A 151 17.57 -2.73 -0.79
N PHE A 152 17.31 -3.13 0.43
CA PHE A 152 16.00 -3.25 1.06
C PHE A 152 16.10 -2.70 2.49
N LEU A 153 14.97 -2.51 3.17
CA LEU A 153 14.91 -1.78 4.45
C LEU A 153 15.90 -2.32 5.51
N PHE A 154 16.14 -3.63 5.51
CA PHE A 154 17.04 -4.30 6.45
C PHE A 154 18.22 -5.01 5.78
N GLY A 155 18.63 -4.56 4.58
CA GLY A 155 19.87 -4.98 3.94
C GLY A 155 19.70 -5.55 2.54
N GLY A 156 20.31 -6.71 2.29
CA GLY A 156 20.43 -7.30 0.95
C GLY A 156 19.24 -8.15 0.49
N LYS A 157 18.35 -8.54 1.41
CA LYS A 157 17.17 -9.39 1.16
C LYS A 157 15.90 -8.66 1.58
N MET A 158 14.81 -8.90 0.85
CA MET A 158 13.49 -8.39 1.25
C MET A 158 13.02 -9.04 2.54
N THR A 159 12.31 -8.25 3.34
CA THR A 159 11.53 -8.71 4.50
C THR A 159 10.03 -8.43 4.27
N VAL A 160 9.19 -8.89 5.18
CA VAL A 160 7.74 -8.58 5.14
C VAL A 160 7.49 -7.08 5.24
N THR A 161 8.34 -6.35 5.96
CA THR A 161 8.26 -4.90 6.06
C THR A 161 8.45 -4.24 4.69
N ASP A 162 9.32 -4.76 3.82
CA ASP A 162 9.46 -4.26 2.46
C ASP A 162 8.17 -4.44 1.65
N CYS A 163 7.49 -5.58 1.80
CA CYS A 163 6.20 -5.84 1.17
C CYS A 163 5.12 -4.86 1.66
N ALA A 164 5.10 -4.54 2.96
CA ALA A 164 4.16 -3.58 3.53
C ALA A 164 4.39 -2.15 2.98
N VAL A 165 5.65 -1.68 3.00
CA VAL A 165 6.01 -0.36 2.45
C VAL A 165 5.69 -0.28 0.96
N PHE A 166 6.14 -1.27 0.18
CA PHE A 166 5.86 -1.32 -1.25
C PHE A 166 4.36 -1.33 -1.53
N GLY A 167 3.58 -2.17 -0.84
CA GLY A 167 2.14 -2.28 -1.05
C GLY A 167 1.40 -0.96 -0.81
N GLN A 168 1.74 -0.22 0.25
CA GLN A 168 1.08 1.07 0.51
C GLN A 168 1.51 2.14 -0.50
N LEU A 169 2.80 2.27 -0.80
CA LEU A 169 3.31 3.31 -1.70
C LEU A 169 2.90 3.04 -3.16
N ALA A 170 3.09 1.82 -3.65
CA ALA A 170 2.86 1.46 -5.05
C ALA A 170 1.40 1.62 -5.48
N THR A 171 0.45 1.32 -4.60
CA THR A 171 -1.00 1.47 -4.88
C THR A 171 -1.46 2.91 -5.04
N THR A 172 -0.58 3.87 -4.74
CA THR A 172 -0.86 5.30 -4.91
C THR A 172 0.09 5.90 -5.93
N PHE A 173 1.41 5.71 -5.78
CA PHE A 173 2.43 6.28 -6.67
C PHE A 173 2.24 5.94 -8.15
N TYR A 174 1.80 4.72 -8.48
CA TYR A 174 1.61 4.30 -9.88
C TYR A 174 0.20 4.58 -10.43
N LEU A 175 -0.61 5.40 -9.74
CA LEU A 175 -1.87 5.87 -10.33
C LEU A 175 -1.59 6.83 -11.50
N PRO A 176 -2.44 6.86 -12.55
CA PRO A 176 -2.21 7.60 -13.78
C PRO A 176 -2.50 9.11 -13.63
N TYR A 177 -2.10 9.72 -12.52
CA TYR A 177 -2.20 11.15 -12.25
C TYR A 177 -1.22 11.59 -11.15
N ARG A 178 -0.76 12.85 -11.24
CA ARG A 178 0.15 13.46 -10.27
C ARG A 178 -0.59 13.80 -8.97
N GLN A 179 0.04 13.53 -7.84
CA GLN A 179 -0.51 13.75 -6.49
C GLN A 179 0.63 13.90 -5.47
N LEU A 180 0.35 14.08 -4.18
CA LEU A 180 1.39 14.39 -3.20
C LEU A 180 2.50 13.34 -3.15
N ILE A 181 2.18 12.04 -3.22
CA ILE A 181 3.22 11.00 -3.16
C ILE A 181 4.14 11.03 -4.39
N THR A 182 3.64 11.42 -5.57
CA THR A 182 4.50 11.53 -6.76
C THR A 182 5.46 12.71 -6.58
N ASP A 183 4.98 13.85 -6.08
CA ASP A 183 5.83 15.02 -5.78
C ASP A 183 6.92 14.64 -4.75
N LEU A 184 6.53 14.02 -3.63
CA LEU A 184 7.47 13.62 -2.58
C LEU A 184 8.54 12.65 -3.10
N LEU A 185 8.17 11.63 -3.87
CA LEU A 185 9.11 10.61 -4.33
C LEU A 185 9.97 11.06 -5.51
N GLU A 186 9.49 11.95 -6.36
CA GLU A 186 10.27 12.49 -7.47
C GLU A 186 11.21 13.61 -7.03
N ASP A 187 10.74 14.53 -6.19
CA ASP A 187 11.43 15.78 -5.90
C ASP A 187 12.26 15.73 -4.61
N GLU A 188 11.81 14.98 -3.59
CA GLU A 188 12.41 15.00 -2.25
C GLU A 188 13.04 13.68 -1.80
N PHE A 189 12.45 12.54 -2.19
CA PHE A 189 12.86 11.21 -1.74
C PHE A 189 13.13 10.25 -2.92
N PRO A 190 14.04 10.59 -3.85
CA PRO A 190 14.32 9.78 -5.04
C PRO A 190 14.83 8.37 -4.70
N ARG A 191 15.46 8.19 -3.53
CA ARG A 191 15.92 6.89 -3.04
C ARG A 191 14.77 5.94 -2.71
N VAL A 192 13.72 6.45 -2.07
CA VAL A 192 12.48 5.68 -1.82
C VAL A 192 11.80 5.35 -3.15
N ARG A 193 11.79 6.28 -4.12
CA ARG A 193 11.30 6.02 -5.48
C ARG A 193 12.06 4.86 -6.15
N HIS A 194 13.40 4.90 -6.15
CA HIS A 194 14.22 3.85 -6.73
C HIS A 194 14.03 2.51 -6.02
N TYR A 195 13.81 2.54 -4.71
CA TYR A 195 13.49 1.36 -3.91
C TYR A 195 12.17 0.69 -4.34
N ILE A 196 11.08 1.44 -4.47
CA ILE A 196 9.81 0.86 -4.93
C ILE A 196 9.87 0.43 -6.41
N GLN A 197 10.64 1.12 -7.25
CA GLN A 197 10.87 0.72 -8.65
C GLN A 197 11.64 -0.60 -8.74
N ARG A 198 12.66 -0.77 -7.91
CA ARG A 198 13.45 -2.01 -7.82
C ARG A 198 12.59 -3.19 -7.41
N ILE A 199 11.71 -3.03 -6.41
CA ILE A 199 10.79 -4.10 -6.00
C ILE A 199 9.83 -4.44 -7.14
N ARG A 200 9.21 -3.44 -7.76
CA ARG A 200 8.32 -3.65 -8.92
C ARG A 200 9.01 -4.44 -10.03
N GLN A 201 10.17 -3.99 -10.50
CA GLN A 201 10.87 -4.60 -11.63
C GLN A 201 11.36 -6.03 -11.32
N HIS A 202 11.75 -6.32 -10.08
CA HIS A 202 12.29 -7.62 -9.72
C HIS A 202 11.21 -8.66 -9.41
N TYR A 203 10.15 -8.27 -8.69
CA TYR A 203 9.13 -9.20 -8.18
C TYR A 203 7.82 -9.18 -8.96
N TYR A 204 7.61 -8.17 -9.82
CA TYR A 204 6.45 -8.04 -10.69
C TYR A 204 6.89 -7.74 -12.14
N PRO A 205 7.74 -8.58 -12.77
CA PRO A 205 8.23 -8.34 -14.13
C PRO A 205 7.12 -8.31 -15.19
N GLU A 206 5.95 -8.88 -14.88
CA GLU A 206 4.74 -8.80 -15.69
C GLU A 206 4.05 -7.44 -15.63
N TRP A 207 4.32 -6.64 -14.59
CA TRP A 207 3.81 -5.28 -14.45
C TRP A 207 4.65 -4.34 -15.32
N LYS A 208 4.31 -4.32 -16.61
CA LYS A 208 4.92 -3.43 -17.60
C LYS A 208 4.44 -1.99 -17.42
N ASP A 209 5.33 -1.05 -17.71
CA ASP A 209 4.96 0.36 -17.87
C ASP A 209 4.07 0.47 -19.12
N GLU A 210 2.79 0.87 -18.92
CA GLU A 210 1.93 1.36 -20.00
C GLU A 210 2.25 2.82 -20.31
#